data_AF-A0A4V6IMT7-F1
#
_entry.id   AF-A0A4V6IMT7-F1
#
_cell.length_a   1.000
_cell.length_b   1.000
_cell.length_c   1.000
_cell.angle_alpha   90.00
_cell.angle_beta   90.00
_cell.angle_gamma   90.00
#
_symmetry.space_group_name_H-M   'P 1'
#
loop_
_entity.id
_entity.type
_entity.pdbx_description
1 polymer ?
#
loop_
_entity_poly.entity_id
_entity_poly.type
_entity_poly.pdbx_seq_one_letter_code
_entity_poly.pdbx_strand_id
1 'polypeptide(L)' 'MILLFNIAAWSVSGLLMAWMLFDLIRVNRQFDEDYLLSSHEGDIVDTEEAEKAEGLL' A
#
# COMPACT_ATOMS: atom_id res chain seq x y z
N MET A 1 27.32 10.78 23.19
CA MET A 1 26.95 9.41 22.78
C MET A 1 25.44 9.25 22.66
N ILE A 2 24.64 9.55 23.70
CA ILE A 2 23.17 9.44 23.68
C ILE A 2 22.52 10.34 22.62
N LEU A 3 23.00 11.57 22.44
CA LEU A 3 22.45 12.51 21.45
C LEU A 3 22.49 11.97 20.01
N LEU A 4 23.60 11.35 19.61
CA LEU A 4 23.76 10.79 18.26
C LEU A 4 22.74 9.68 18.02
N PHE A 5 22.59 8.75 18.96
CA PHE A 5 21.61 7.67 18.87
C PHE A 5 20.17 8.18 18.89
N ASN A 6 19.90 9.24 19.66
CA ASN A 6 18.57 9.84 19.70
C ASN A 6 18.19 10.47 18.35
N ILE A 7 19.09 11.25 17.76
CA ILE A 7 18.89 11.84 16.43
C ILE A 7 18.71 10.73 15.39
N ALA A 8 19.58 9.72 15.41
CA ALA A 8 19.49 8.59 14.48
C ALA A 8 18.14 7.86 14.60
N ALA A 9 17.68 7.56 15.82
CA ALA A 9 16.40 6.88 16.05
C ALA A 9 15.21 7.72 15.54
N TRP A 10 15.20 9.02 15.84
CA TRP A 10 14.16 9.93 15.34
C TRP A 10 14.18 10.07 13.82
N SER A 11 15.36 10.17 13.20
CA SER A 11 15.48 10.22 11.75
C SER A 11 14.97 8.95 11.09
N VAL A 12 15.35 7.76 11.61
CA VAL A 12 14.86 6.48 11.10
C VAL A 12 13.34 6.37 11.25
N SER A 13 12.79 6.76 12.40
CA SER A 13 11.35 6.77 12.62
C SER A 13 10.63 7.69 11.62
N GLY A 14 11.12 8.90 11.41
CA GLY A 14 10.56 9.84 10.43
C GLY A 14 10.62 9.32 8.99
N LEU A 15 11.74 8.67 8.62
CA LEU A 15 11.89 8.04 7.30
C LEU A 15 10.91 6.89 7.10
N LEU A 16 10.72 6.03 8.11
CA LEU A 16 9.76 4.94 8.04
C LEU A 16 8.33 5.47 7.93
N MET A 17 7.97 6.50 8.70
CA MET A 17 6.66 7.14 8.60
C MET A 17 6.42 7.73 7.21
N ALA A 18 7.40 8.44 6.65
CA ALA A 18 7.30 8.99 5.30
C ALA A 18 7.18 7.89 4.24
N TRP A 19 7.92 6.79 4.40
CA TRP A 19 7.83 5.64 3.50
C TRP A 19 6.46 4.97 3.54
N MET A 20 5.91 4.72 4.73
CA MET A 20 4.56 4.15 4.89
C MET A 20 3.48 5.07 4.31
N LEU A 21 3.59 6.39 4.49
CA LEU A 21 2.63 7.33 3.93
C LEU A 21 2.69 7.37 2.40
N PHE A 22 3.90 7.33 1.83
CA PHE A 22 4.08 7.23 0.38
C PHE A 22 3.47 5.94 -0.16
N ASP A 23 3.71 4.82 0.52
CA ASP A 23 3.17 3.52 0.15
C ASP A 23 1.64 3.51 0.20
N LEU A 24 1.04 4.03 1.28
CA LEU A 24 -0.41 4.19 1.42
C LEU A 24 -1.00 4.98 0.25
N ILE A 25 -0.45 6.16 -0.07
CA ILE A 25 -0.95 7.00 -1.17
C ILE A 25 -0.79 6.29 -2.51
N ARG A 26 0.31 5.57 -2.70
CA ARG A 26 0.58 4.83 -3.93
C ARG A 26 -0.43 3.69 -4.12
N VAL A 27 -0.65 2.86 -3.11
CA VAL A 27 -1.56 1.71 -3.14
C VAL A 27 -2.99 2.17 -3.37
N ASN A 28 -3.45 3.19 -2.64
CA ASN A 28 -4.78 3.80 -2.79
C ASN A 28 -5.03 4.38 -4.19
N ARG A 29 -3.97 4.72 -4.95
CA ARG A 29 -4.10 5.21 -6.33
C ARG A 29 -4.06 4.09 -7.36
N GLN A 30 -3.53 2.93 -7.00
CA GLN A 30 -3.31 1.81 -7.91
C GLN A 30 -4.45 0.79 -7.85
N PHE A 31 -5.11 0.66 -6.70
CA PHE A 31 -6.18 -0.31 -6.46
C PHE A 31 -7.45 0.40 -6.00
N ASP A 32 -8.60 -0.18 -6.37
CA ASP A 32 -9.91 0.32 -5.93
C ASP A 32 -10.14 0.04 -4.43
N GLU A 33 -10.82 0.95 -3.74
CA GLU A 33 -11.07 0.84 -2.29
C GLU A 33 -11.98 -0.36 -1.98
N ASP A 34 -12.97 -0.65 -2.82
CA ASP A 34 -13.86 -1.79 -2.64
C ASP A 34 -13.09 -3.11 -2.76
N TYR A 35 -12.07 -3.16 -3.62
CA TYR A 35 -11.16 -4.30 -3.72
C TYR A 35 -10.27 -4.42 -2.49
N LEU A 36 -9.65 -3.32 -2.03
CA LEU A 36 -8.77 -3.29 -0.85
C LEU A 36 -9.49 -3.67 0.46
N LEU A 37 -10.78 -3.36 0.57
CA LEU A 37 -11.63 -3.69 1.71
C LEU A 37 -12.44 -4.97 1.52
N SER A 38 -12.30 -5.64 0.37
CA SER A 38 -12.96 -6.91 0.12
C SER A 38 -12.30 -8.05 0.92
N SER A 39 -13.12 -9.00 1.38
CA SER A 39 -12.65 -10.24 2.00
C SER A 39 -12.31 -11.32 0.97
N HIS A 40 -12.17 -10.96 -0.32
CA HIS A 40 -11.75 -11.86 -1.39
C HIS A 40 -10.24 -12.12 -1.31
N GLU A 41 -9.80 -12.65 -0.17
CA GLU A 41 -8.43 -13.10 0.04
C GLU A 41 -8.20 -14.40 -0.75
N GLY A 42 -7.75 -14.28 -2.00
CA GLY A 42 -7.29 -15.43 -2.79
C GLY A 42 -7.73 -15.50 -4.26
N ASP A 43 -8.70 -14.68 -4.69
CA ASP A 43 -8.97 -14.51 -6.11
C ASP A 43 -8.00 -13.45 -6.67
N ILE A 44 -6.77 -13.88 -6.94
CA ILE A 44 -5.88 -13.14 -7.85
C ILE A 44 -6.42 -13.39 -9.26
N VAL A 45 -7.63 -12.91 -9.54
CA VAL A 45 -8.05 -12.74 -10.91
C VAL A 45 -7.29 -11.49 -11.34
N ASP A 46 -6.31 -11.69 -12.22
CA ASP A 46 -5.64 -10.61 -12.93
C ASP A 46 -6.74 -9.61 -13.33
N THR A 47 -6.67 -8.37 -12.87
CA THR A 47 -7.81 -7.43 -12.96
C THR A 47 -8.37 -7.32 -14.38
N GLU A 48 -7.55 -7.58 -15.40
CA GLU A 48 -7.97 -7.70 -16.80
C GLU A 48 -8.81 -8.94 -17.14
N GLU A 49 -8.61 -10.09 -16.47
CA GLU A 49 -9.40 -11.30 -16.64
C GLU A 49 -10.77 -11.19 -15.96
N ALA A 50 -10.86 -10.48 -14.83
CA ALA A 50 -12.12 -10.23 -14.13
C ALA A 50 -13.05 -9.34 -14.98
N GLU A 51 -12.53 -8.23 -15.49
CA GLU A 51 -13.30 -7.32 -16.36
C GLU A 51 -13.78 -8.00 -17.65
N LYS A 52 -12.97 -8.89 -18.24
CA LYS A 52 -13.37 -9.70 -19.40
C LYS A 52 -14.41 -10.76 -19.06
N ALA A 53 -14.28 -11.44 -17.91
CA ALA A 53 -15.23 -12.47 -17.47
C ALA A 53 -16.60 -11.88 -17.13
N GLU A 54 -16.64 -10.65 -16.61
CA GLU A 54 -17.86 -9.90 -16.33
C GLU A 54 -18.43 -9.17 -17.57
N GLY A 55 -17.72 -9.22 -18.71
CA GLY A 55 -18.18 -8.66 -19.99
C GLY A 55 -18.19 -7.12 -20.03
N LEU A 56 -17.35 -6.49 -19.22
CA LEU A 56 -17.17 -5.04 -19.16
C LEU A 56 -16.10 -4.52 -20.14
N LEU A 57 -15.33 -5.43 -20.75
CA LEU A 57 -14.43 -5.25 -21.91
C LEU A 57 -14.74 -6.30 -22.99
#